data_AF-A0A8K0JWJ7-F1
#
_entry.id   AF-A0A8K0JWJ7-F1
#
_cell.length_a   1.000
_cell.length_b   1.000
_cell.length_c   1.000
_cell.angle_alpha   90.00
_cell.angle_beta   90.00
_cell.angle_gamma   90.00
#
_symmetry.space_group_name_H-M   'P 1'
#
loop_
_entity.id
_entity.type
_entity.pdbx_description
1 polymer ?
#
loop_
_entity_poly.entity_id
_entity_poly.type
_entity_poly.pdbx_seq_one_letter_code
_entity_poly.pdbx_strand_id
1 'polypeptide(L)'
;MTDEQNSSINPRGPILHVIVVGFHHKKGCQVEYSFPPLVDGGTYDSNECPPGWKYLPTLALPDGSHNYEEDTVYFHLPSLTNPKETVYGISCFRQIPVEKVTNRTADITRGTVQKSVCVLSTLPLYGHIQVKMALITHAYFQEGDFSKVSLLQDTYTNLNDCLNEEMLESSQVFVAICVWTYIPKSIFWLSPRDLVLQFKHKALLMFKLMLLERKVLFFKSPVQHLCSTILSLLSLHPGMIEKGLKESACVK
;
A
#
# COMPACT_ATOMS: atom_id res chain seq x y z
N MET A 1 10.24 10.18 -42.36
CA MET A 1 9.29 9.05 -42.26
C MET A 1 9.97 8.00 -41.39
N THR A 2 9.78 7.95 -40.08
CA THR A 2 8.96 8.67 -39.10
C THR A 2 9.62 8.37 -37.76
N ASP A 3 9.74 9.39 -36.92
CA ASP A 3 10.30 9.30 -35.58
C ASP A 3 9.51 8.30 -34.72
N GLU A 4 10.16 7.23 -34.24
CA GLU A 4 9.61 6.42 -33.15
C GLU A 4 9.76 7.22 -31.86
N GLN A 5 8.63 7.81 -31.49
CA GLN A 5 8.46 8.66 -30.33
C GLN A 5 8.83 7.92 -29.05
N ASN A 6 9.82 8.48 -28.38
CA ASN A 6 10.10 8.31 -26.97
C ASN A 6 8.83 8.71 -26.18
N SER A 7 7.92 7.76 -25.94
CA SER A 7 6.71 8.02 -25.18
C SER A 7 7.06 8.12 -23.70
N SER A 8 7.30 9.34 -23.23
CA SER A 8 7.16 9.68 -21.81
C SER A 8 5.80 9.16 -21.36
N ILE A 9 5.80 8.14 -20.48
CA ILE A 9 4.57 7.59 -19.92
C ILE A 9 3.99 8.67 -19.00
N ASN A 10 3.15 9.55 -19.55
CA ASN A 10 2.27 10.36 -18.72
C ASN A 10 1.39 9.39 -17.92
N PRO A 11 1.32 9.51 -16.58
CA PRO A 11 0.48 8.63 -15.79
C PRO A 11 -0.97 8.80 -16.26
N ARG A 12 -1.52 7.76 -16.89
CA ARG A 12 -2.89 7.76 -17.44
C ARG A 12 -3.98 7.67 -16.37
N GLY A 13 -3.61 7.64 -15.09
CA GLY A 13 -4.54 7.54 -13.98
C GLY A 13 -3.86 7.69 -12.62
N PRO A 14 -4.59 7.43 -11.53
CA PRO A 14 -4.13 7.71 -10.18
C PRO A 14 -3.09 6.72 -9.64
N ILE A 15 -2.94 5.55 -10.24
CA ILE A 15 -1.92 4.58 -9.84
C ILE A 15 -0.61 4.88 -10.55
N LEU A 16 0.43 5.16 -9.76
CA LEU A 16 1.77 5.48 -10.21
C LEU A 16 2.59 4.21 -10.48
N HIS A 17 2.56 3.25 -9.54
CA HIS A 17 3.35 2.02 -9.63
C HIS A 17 2.65 0.84 -8.94
N VAL A 18 2.83 -0.35 -9.50
CA VAL A 18 2.62 -1.66 -8.85
C VAL A 18 3.99 -2.29 -8.63
N ILE A 19 4.29 -2.72 -7.42
CA ILE A 19 5.63 -3.06 -6.96
C ILE A 19 5.58 -4.39 -6.19
N VAL A 20 6.55 -5.26 -6.43
CA VAL A 20 6.80 -6.43 -5.58
C VAL A 20 8.00 -6.14 -4.70
N VAL A 21 7.82 -6.31 -3.40
CA VAL A 21 8.91 -6.22 -2.42
C VAL A 21 9.10 -7.57 -1.77
N GLY A 22 10.32 -8.09 -1.79
CA GLY A 22 10.68 -9.34 -1.12
C GLY A 22 11.68 -9.14 0.01
N PHE A 23 11.82 -10.15 0.87
CA PHE A 23 12.81 -10.15 1.93
C PHE A 23 14.00 -11.05 1.60
N HIS A 24 15.19 -10.44 1.51
CA HIS A 24 16.45 -11.15 1.36
C HIS A 24 17.19 -11.25 2.71
N HIS A 25 17.51 -12.46 3.16
CA HIS A 25 18.05 -12.72 4.51
C HIS A 25 19.32 -11.94 4.88
N LYS A 26 20.17 -11.55 3.91
CA LYS A 26 21.34 -10.68 4.11
C LYS A 26 21.13 -9.19 3.84
N LYS A 27 20.17 -8.84 2.98
CA LYS A 27 20.03 -7.48 2.42
C LYS A 27 18.80 -6.74 2.96
N GLY A 28 17.90 -7.46 3.63
CA GLY A 28 16.62 -6.94 4.10
C GLY A 28 15.57 -6.89 2.99
N CYS A 29 14.60 -5.98 3.14
CA CYS A 29 13.54 -5.77 2.15
C CYS A 29 14.10 -5.12 0.88
N GLN A 30 13.75 -5.66 -0.29
CA GLN A 30 14.20 -5.16 -1.59
C GLN A 30 13.05 -5.13 -2.61
N VAL A 31 13.08 -4.16 -3.53
CA VAL A 31 12.19 -4.18 -4.70
C VAL A 31 12.66 -5.27 -5.64
N GLU A 32 11.79 -6.23 -5.94
CA GLU A 32 12.07 -7.30 -6.90
C GLU A 32 11.46 -7.01 -8.27
N TYR A 33 10.37 -6.26 -8.31
CA TYR A 33 9.68 -5.87 -9.53
C TYR A 33 8.96 -4.54 -9.34
N SER A 34 8.88 -3.72 -10.38
CA SER A 34 8.07 -2.51 -10.42
C SER A 34 7.52 -2.24 -11.81
N PHE A 35 6.25 -1.86 -11.89
CA PHE A 35 5.60 -1.47 -13.14
C PHE A 35 4.67 -0.26 -12.95
N PRO A 36 4.86 0.81 -13.73
CA PRO A 36 6.09 1.16 -14.47
C PRO A 36 7.35 1.15 -13.58
N PRO A 37 8.57 1.16 -14.15
CA PRO A 37 9.80 1.18 -13.38
C PRO A 37 9.83 2.36 -12.41
N LEU A 38 10.40 2.18 -11.21
CA LEU A 38 10.49 3.25 -10.20
C LEU A 38 11.44 4.38 -10.60
N VAL A 39 12.41 4.09 -11.46
CA VAL A 39 13.41 5.05 -11.93
C VAL A 39 13.25 5.19 -13.44
N ASP A 40 13.18 6.43 -13.92
CA ASP A 40 13.04 6.73 -15.35
C ASP A 40 14.18 6.11 -16.16
N GLY A 41 13.82 5.38 -17.22
CA GLY A 41 14.77 4.63 -18.05
C GLY A 41 15.36 3.38 -17.39
N GLY A 42 14.93 3.04 -16.18
CA GLY A 42 15.29 1.81 -15.49
C GLY A 42 14.56 0.57 -16.02
N THR A 43 14.95 -0.59 -15.50
CA THR A 43 14.29 -1.87 -15.78
C THR A 43 13.24 -2.21 -14.72
N TYR A 44 12.27 -3.06 -15.08
CA TYR A 44 11.23 -3.49 -14.15
C TYR A 44 11.77 -4.26 -12.93
N ASP A 45 12.86 -5.01 -13.12
CA ASP A 45 13.48 -5.87 -12.08
C ASP A 45 14.60 -5.15 -11.30
N SER A 46 14.67 -3.82 -11.38
CA SER A 46 15.68 -3.05 -10.63
C SER A 46 15.33 -3.00 -9.15
N ASN A 47 16.36 -3.21 -8.31
CA ASN A 47 16.26 -3.03 -6.86
C ASN A 47 16.39 -1.56 -6.44
N GLU A 48 16.68 -0.66 -7.39
CA GLU A 48 16.94 0.75 -7.11
C GLU A 48 15.64 1.51 -6.83
N CYS A 49 15.66 2.31 -5.75
CA CYS A 49 14.59 3.22 -5.42
C CYS A 49 15.06 4.67 -5.65
N PRO A 50 14.18 5.57 -6.11
CA PRO A 50 14.44 6.99 -6.12
C PRO A 50 14.92 7.50 -4.75
N PRO A 51 15.77 8.54 -4.68
CA PRO A 51 16.34 9.01 -3.42
C PRO A 51 15.28 9.33 -2.33
N GLY A 52 14.15 9.91 -2.72
CA GLY A 52 13.04 10.23 -1.81
C GLY A 52 12.29 9.00 -1.28
N TRP A 53 12.45 7.84 -1.91
CA TRP A 53 11.75 6.59 -1.61
C TRP A 53 12.69 5.49 -1.11
N LYS A 54 13.88 5.83 -0.60
CA LYS A 54 14.86 4.86 -0.07
C LYS A 54 14.26 3.83 0.91
N TYR A 55 13.26 4.23 1.70
CA TYR A 55 12.61 3.37 2.71
C TYR A 55 11.36 2.65 2.21
N LEU A 56 10.98 2.82 0.95
CA LEU A 56 9.82 2.16 0.34
C LEU A 56 9.79 0.64 0.60
N PRO A 57 10.90 -0.13 0.43
CA PRO A 57 10.86 -1.57 0.68
C PRO A 57 10.51 -1.92 2.13
N THR A 58 11.09 -1.20 3.09
CA THR A 58 10.84 -1.44 4.53
C THR A 58 9.46 -0.96 4.96
N LEU A 59 8.89 0.05 4.30
CA LEU A 59 7.51 0.49 4.55
C LEU A 59 6.49 -0.48 3.95
N ALA A 60 6.76 -1.03 2.76
CA ALA A 60 5.90 -1.99 2.08
C ALA A 60 5.90 -3.37 2.76
N LEU A 61 7.04 -3.75 3.36
CA LEU A 61 7.18 -4.97 4.14
C LEU A 61 7.75 -4.63 5.53
N PRO A 62 6.90 -4.19 6.48
CA PRO A 62 7.33 -3.70 7.78
C PRO A 62 7.89 -4.81 8.67
N ASP A 63 8.70 -4.42 9.66
CA ASP A 63 9.23 -5.38 10.63
C ASP A 63 8.10 -6.09 11.40
N GLY A 64 8.34 -7.34 11.79
CA GLY A 64 7.34 -8.20 12.42
C GLY A 64 6.27 -8.76 11.48
N SER A 65 6.26 -8.40 10.20
CA SER A 65 5.37 -8.98 9.18
C SER A 65 5.52 -10.51 9.04
N HIS A 66 6.68 -11.05 9.40
CA HIS A 66 6.95 -12.50 9.45
C HIS A 66 6.17 -13.25 10.55
N ASN A 67 5.46 -12.53 11.44
CA ASN A 67 4.59 -13.15 12.46
C ASN A 67 3.16 -13.39 11.94
N TYR A 68 2.85 -12.95 10.72
CA TYR A 68 1.50 -13.00 10.15
C TYR A 68 1.51 -13.69 8.78
N GLU A 69 0.54 -14.58 8.54
CA GLU A 69 0.40 -15.22 7.23
C GLU A 69 0.11 -14.20 6.14
N GLU A 70 -0.74 -13.22 6.42
CA GLU A 70 -1.06 -12.09 5.56
C GLU A 70 -1.47 -10.88 6.42
N ASP A 71 -1.23 -9.68 5.90
CA ASP A 71 -1.69 -8.42 6.50
C ASP A 71 -1.59 -7.30 5.44
N THR A 72 -2.08 -6.09 5.76
CA THR A 72 -1.93 -4.91 4.90
C THR A 72 -1.38 -3.70 5.67
N VAL A 73 -0.44 -2.98 5.05
CA VAL A 73 0.08 -1.71 5.57
C VAL A 73 -0.28 -0.55 4.65
N TYR A 74 -0.67 0.57 5.25
CA TYR A 74 -0.82 1.85 4.57
C TYR A 74 0.28 2.80 5.03
N PHE A 75 0.96 3.43 4.09
CA PHE A 75 2.03 4.38 4.38
C PHE A 75 2.02 5.53 3.39
N HIS A 76 2.78 6.57 3.68
CA HIS A 76 2.90 7.77 2.85
C HIS A 76 4.34 7.97 2.42
N LEU A 77 4.52 8.46 1.20
CA LEU A 77 5.80 8.86 0.64
C LEU A 77 5.72 10.30 0.13
N PRO A 78 6.83 11.05 0.13
CA PRO A 78 6.87 12.33 -0.56
C PRO A 78 6.69 12.12 -2.06
N SER A 79 5.96 12.99 -2.74
CA SER A 79 5.95 13.01 -4.20
C SER A 79 7.34 13.39 -4.74
N LEU A 80 7.75 12.71 -5.82
CA LEU A 80 9.03 12.97 -6.50
C LEU A 80 8.97 14.20 -7.41
N THR A 81 7.77 14.62 -7.80
CA THR A 81 7.54 15.74 -8.73
C THR A 81 7.07 17.00 -8.03
N ASN A 82 6.38 16.88 -6.89
CA ASN A 82 5.83 18.01 -6.15
C ASN A 82 6.11 17.87 -4.64
N PRO A 83 6.92 18.75 -4.03
CA PRO A 83 7.26 18.64 -2.61
C PRO A 83 6.06 18.85 -1.66
N LYS A 84 4.95 19.41 -2.15
CA LYS A 84 3.70 19.63 -1.40
C LYS A 84 2.65 18.53 -1.60
N GLU A 85 3.07 17.36 -2.06
CA GLU A 85 2.17 16.25 -2.32
C GLU A 85 2.64 14.95 -1.68
N THR A 86 1.67 14.21 -1.17
CA THR A 86 1.81 12.86 -0.65
C THR A 86 1.47 11.84 -1.73
N VAL A 87 2.29 10.80 -1.81
CA VAL A 87 1.99 9.54 -2.50
C VAL A 87 1.50 8.51 -1.47
N TYR A 88 0.37 7.87 -1.76
CA TYR A 88 -0.29 6.93 -0.89
C TYR A 88 0.12 5.50 -1.23
N GLY A 89 0.81 4.84 -0.30
CA GLY A 89 1.24 3.45 -0.42
C GLY A 89 0.26 2.49 0.24
N ILE A 90 -0.17 1.48 -0.51
CA ILE A 90 -0.99 0.36 -0.04
C ILE A 90 -0.21 -0.92 -0.33
N SER A 91 0.19 -1.68 0.70
CA SER A 91 0.96 -2.91 0.52
C SER A 91 0.32 -4.08 1.23
N CYS A 92 -0.06 -5.09 0.46
CA CYS A 92 -0.56 -6.37 0.97
C CYS A 92 0.60 -7.35 0.98
N PHE A 93 0.98 -7.83 2.17
CA PHE A 93 2.05 -8.80 2.31
C PHE A 93 1.54 -10.16 2.69
N ARG A 94 2.29 -11.19 2.27
CA ARG A 94 1.95 -12.57 2.55
C ARG A 94 3.20 -13.41 2.74
N GLN A 95 3.07 -14.43 3.57
CA GLN A 95 4.03 -15.51 3.71
C GLN A 95 3.51 -16.76 3.01
N ILE A 96 4.42 -17.44 2.31
CA ILE A 96 4.13 -18.70 1.66
C ILE A 96 5.22 -19.73 2.02
N PRO A 97 4.84 -20.97 2.38
CA PRO A 97 5.80 -22.05 2.56
C PRO A 97 6.57 -22.33 1.26
N VAL A 98 7.86 -22.65 1.37
CA VAL A 98 8.74 -22.90 0.21
C VAL A 98 8.26 -24.08 -0.65
N GLU A 99 7.47 -24.98 -0.07
CA GLU A 99 6.86 -26.12 -0.77
C GLU A 99 5.90 -25.68 -1.87
N LYS A 100 5.27 -24.50 -1.71
CA LYS A 100 4.33 -23.95 -2.69
C LYS A 100 4.98 -23.01 -3.72
N VAL A 101 6.30 -22.81 -3.64
CA VAL A 101 7.05 -21.96 -4.57
C VAL A 101 7.59 -22.81 -5.72
N THR A 102 7.21 -22.45 -6.95
CA THR A 102 7.56 -23.20 -8.18
C THR A 102 9.05 -23.07 -8.49
N ASN A 103 9.56 -21.83 -8.51
CA ASN A 103 10.95 -21.54 -8.85
C ASN A 103 11.75 -21.23 -7.58
N ARG A 104 12.51 -22.22 -7.10
CA ARG A 104 13.34 -22.07 -5.91
C ARG A 104 14.69 -21.48 -6.26
N THR A 105 14.94 -20.27 -5.79
CA THR A 105 16.23 -19.59 -5.92
C THR A 105 17.09 -19.83 -4.67
N ALA A 106 18.42 -19.74 -4.82
CA ALA A 106 19.39 -20.12 -3.79
C ALA A 106 19.35 -19.22 -2.52
N ASP A 107 18.71 -18.07 -2.61
CA ASP A 107 18.48 -17.10 -1.54
C ASP A 107 17.30 -17.46 -0.61
N ILE A 108 16.49 -18.47 -0.98
CA ILE A 108 15.43 -19.04 -0.15
C ILE A 108 16.05 -19.96 0.91
N THR A 109 16.50 -19.38 2.01
CA THR A 109 17.18 -20.10 3.10
C THR A 109 16.29 -20.40 4.30
N ARG A 110 15.02 -19.98 4.28
CA ARG A 110 14.02 -20.16 5.35
C ARG A 110 12.89 -21.07 4.84
N GLY A 111 12.14 -21.69 5.76
CA GLY A 111 10.97 -22.52 5.41
C GLY A 111 9.80 -21.73 4.81
N THR A 112 9.84 -20.40 4.82
CA THR A 112 8.85 -19.52 4.20
C THR A 112 9.53 -18.44 3.35
N VAL A 113 8.86 -18.07 2.27
CA VAL A 113 9.13 -16.88 1.45
C VAL A 113 8.16 -15.79 1.87
N GLN A 114 8.66 -14.57 2.01
CA GLN A 114 7.87 -13.41 2.38
C GLN A 114 8.01 -12.33 1.32
N LYS A 115 6.88 -11.92 0.75
CA LYS A 115 6.80 -10.85 -0.24
C LYS A 115 5.57 -9.98 0.01
N SER A 116 5.53 -8.82 -0.62
CA SER A 116 4.36 -7.95 -0.67
C SER A 116 4.12 -7.45 -2.08
N VAL A 117 2.84 -7.23 -2.41
CA VAL A 117 2.45 -6.47 -3.59
C VAL A 117 1.97 -5.12 -3.12
N CYS A 118 2.64 -4.06 -3.59
CA CYS A 118 2.45 -2.69 -3.19
C CYS A 118 1.98 -1.83 -4.36
N VAL A 119 1.03 -0.95 -4.10
CA VAL A 119 0.53 0.07 -5.02
C VAL A 119 0.86 1.44 -4.47
N LEU A 120 1.41 2.30 -5.33
CA LEU A 120 1.57 3.73 -5.09
C LEU A 120 0.51 4.51 -5.86
N SER A 121 -0.25 5.35 -5.16
CA SER A 121 -1.40 6.09 -5.69
C SER A 121 -1.29 7.59 -5.39
N THR A 122 -1.79 8.43 -6.28
CA THR A 122 -2.00 9.87 -6.04
C THR A 122 -3.30 10.16 -5.28
N LEU A 123 -4.21 9.19 -5.18
CA LEU A 123 -5.48 9.32 -4.47
C LEU A 123 -5.50 8.47 -3.18
N PRO A 124 -6.04 8.99 -2.07
CA PRO A 124 -6.11 8.30 -0.77
C PRO A 124 -7.25 7.26 -0.70
N LEU A 125 -7.43 6.46 -1.75
CA LEU A 125 -8.49 5.45 -1.85
C LEU A 125 -8.08 4.10 -1.22
N TYR A 126 -7.59 4.13 0.03
CA TYR A 126 -6.98 2.97 0.71
C TYR A 126 -7.86 1.73 0.65
N GLY A 127 -9.14 1.86 0.98
CA GLY A 127 -10.08 0.75 1.04
C GLY A 127 -10.32 0.08 -0.30
N HIS A 128 -10.61 0.87 -1.33
CA HIS A 128 -10.85 0.35 -2.68
C HIS A 128 -9.63 -0.36 -3.25
N ILE A 129 -8.45 0.25 -3.10
CA ILE A 129 -7.20 -0.33 -3.56
C ILE A 129 -6.93 -1.61 -2.77
N GLN A 130 -7.07 -1.59 -1.45
CA GLN A 130 -6.81 -2.75 -0.59
C GLN A 130 -7.69 -3.95 -0.94
N VAL A 131 -9.00 -3.77 -1.17
CA VAL A 131 -9.91 -4.87 -1.54
C VAL A 131 -9.43 -5.56 -2.83
N LYS A 132 -9.10 -4.77 -3.86
CA LYS A 132 -8.62 -5.31 -5.14
C LYS A 132 -7.24 -5.96 -4.99
N MET A 133 -6.33 -5.29 -4.29
CA MET A 133 -4.97 -5.76 -4.06
C MET A 133 -4.92 -7.04 -3.23
N ALA A 134 -5.81 -7.22 -2.26
CA ALA A 134 -5.89 -8.46 -1.49
C ALA A 134 -6.19 -9.66 -2.40
N LEU A 135 -7.13 -9.54 -3.35
CA LEU A 135 -7.47 -10.59 -4.31
C LEU A 135 -6.32 -10.89 -5.28
N ILE A 136 -5.69 -9.84 -5.80
CA ILE A 136 -4.59 -9.95 -6.75
C ILE A 136 -3.35 -10.55 -6.09
N THR A 137 -3.02 -10.09 -4.88
CA THR A 137 -1.93 -10.66 -4.07
C THR A 137 -2.23 -12.12 -3.76
N HIS A 138 -3.47 -12.47 -3.44
CA HIS A 138 -3.84 -13.85 -3.22
C HIS A 138 -3.59 -14.71 -4.47
N ALA A 139 -4.04 -14.28 -5.65
CA ALA A 139 -3.83 -14.97 -6.92
C ALA A 139 -2.34 -15.09 -7.28
N TYR A 140 -1.58 -13.98 -7.16
CA TYR A 140 -0.14 -13.95 -7.43
C TYR A 140 0.63 -14.97 -6.58
N PHE A 141 0.28 -15.10 -5.29
CA PHE A 141 0.90 -16.09 -4.41
C PHE A 141 0.38 -17.51 -4.63
N GLN A 142 -0.86 -17.69 -5.09
CA GLN A 142 -1.39 -19.02 -5.44
C GLN A 142 -0.70 -19.62 -6.66
N GLU A 143 -0.30 -18.80 -7.64
CA GLU A 143 0.45 -19.28 -8.80
C GLU A 143 1.83 -19.83 -8.43
N GLY A 144 2.46 -19.30 -7.37
CA GLY A 144 3.75 -19.77 -6.85
C GLY A 144 4.96 -19.52 -7.76
N ASP A 145 4.76 -19.00 -8.97
CA ASP A 145 5.79 -18.58 -9.91
C ASP A 145 5.88 -17.05 -9.97
N PHE A 146 6.76 -16.49 -9.13
CA PHE A 146 6.92 -15.04 -9.00
C PHE A 146 7.55 -14.36 -10.22
N SER A 147 8.04 -15.12 -11.20
CA SER A 147 8.55 -14.60 -12.48
C SER A 147 7.42 -14.14 -13.41
N LYS A 148 6.18 -14.60 -13.17
CA LYS A 148 5.00 -14.21 -13.96
C LYS A 148 4.45 -12.88 -13.46
N VAL A 149 4.89 -11.83 -14.12
CA VAL A 149 4.55 -10.44 -13.75
C VAL A 149 3.40 -9.85 -14.59
N SER A 150 2.83 -10.60 -15.53
CA SER A 150 1.71 -10.14 -16.37
C SER A 150 0.50 -9.70 -15.53
N LEU A 151 0.17 -10.47 -14.49
CA LEU A 151 -0.91 -10.14 -13.56
C LEU A 151 -0.72 -8.76 -12.92
N LEU A 152 0.53 -8.35 -12.65
CA LEU A 152 0.83 -7.06 -12.02
C LEU A 152 0.68 -5.89 -13.01
N GLN A 153 0.98 -6.11 -14.29
CA GLN A 153 0.74 -5.12 -15.35
C GLN A 153 -0.75 -4.94 -15.62
N ASP A 154 -1.50 -6.05 -15.64
CA ASP A 154 -2.95 -6.03 -15.74
C ASP A 154 -3.57 -5.32 -14.54
N THR A 155 -3.01 -5.53 -13.35
CA THR A 155 -3.42 -4.83 -12.12
C THR A 155 -3.24 -3.33 -12.24
N TYR A 156 -2.08 -2.87 -12.72
CA TYR A 156 -1.81 -1.45 -12.94
C TYR A 156 -2.85 -0.82 -13.88
N THR A 157 -3.11 -1.48 -15.01
CA THR A 157 -4.05 -1.01 -16.04
C THR A 157 -5.48 -0.97 -15.47
N ASN A 158 -5.95 -2.08 -14.89
CA ASN A 158 -7.30 -2.17 -14.32
C ASN A 158 -7.54 -1.17 -13.19
N LEU A 159 -6.56 -0.93 -12.32
CA LEU A 159 -6.72 0.05 -11.25
C LEU A 159 -6.80 1.47 -11.80
N ASN A 160 -5.98 1.82 -12.81
CA ASN A 160 -6.06 3.12 -13.46
C ASN A 160 -7.37 3.34 -14.21
N ASP A 161 -7.92 2.30 -14.84
CA ASP A 161 -9.21 2.40 -15.55
C ASP A 161 -10.40 2.53 -14.59
N CYS A 162 -10.28 1.99 -13.37
CA CYS A 162 -11.37 1.97 -12.40
C CYS A 162 -11.38 3.14 -11.41
N LEU A 163 -10.24 3.79 -11.19
CA LEU A 163 -10.07 4.78 -10.13
C LEU A 163 -9.97 6.18 -10.74
N ASN A 164 -10.74 7.11 -10.19
CA ASN A 164 -10.74 8.51 -10.63
C ASN A 164 -10.99 9.46 -9.45
N GLU A 165 -10.83 10.76 -9.69
CA GLU A 165 -11.00 11.79 -8.66
C GLU A 165 -12.46 11.96 -8.19
N GLU A 166 -13.45 11.65 -9.03
CA GLU A 166 -14.88 11.72 -8.65
C GLU A 166 -15.23 10.75 -7.51
N MET A 167 -14.45 9.66 -7.36
CA MET A 167 -14.57 8.75 -6.22
C MET A 167 -14.20 9.40 -4.88
N LEU A 168 -13.50 10.53 -4.88
CA LEU A 168 -13.22 11.30 -3.67
C LEU A 168 -14.40 12.13 -3.18
N GLU A 169 -15.29 12.54 -4.09
CA GLU A 169 -16.45 13.38 -3.77
C GLU A 169 -17.65 12.55 -3.34
N SER A 170 -17.77 11.35 -3.90
CA SER A 170 -18.71 10.36 -3.39
C SER A 170 -18.18 9.79 -2.06
N SER A 171 -19.06 9.39 -1.14
CA SER A 171 -18.69 8.71 0.13
C SER A 171 -17.94 7.38 -0.06
N GLN A 172 -17.39 7.12 -1.24
CA GLN A 172 -16.62 5.97 -1.66
C GLN A 172 -15.19 5.96 -1.11
N VAL A 173 -14.64 7.11 -0.69
CA VAL A 173 -13.42 7.15 0.15
C VAL A 173 -13.56 6.24 1.39
N PHE A 174 -14.81 6.10 1.85
CA PHE A 174 -15.22 5.27 2.95
C PHE A 174 -15.75 3.89 2.52
N VAL A 175 -15.51 3.37 1.32
CA VAL A 175 -16.00 2.01 0.95
C VAL A 175 -15.40 0.90 1.83
N ALA A 176 -14.28 1.17 2.51
CA ALA A 176 -13.82 0.34 3.64
C ALA A 176 -14.69 0.45 4.92
N ILE A 177 -15.88 1.05 4.88
CA ILE A 177 -16.77 1.25 6.05
C ILE A 177 -17.99 0.30 6.05
N CYS A 178 -18.42 -0.30 4.92
CA CYS A 178 -19.82 -0.77 4.83
C CYS A 178 -20.15 -2.21 4.34
N VAL A 179 -19.23 -3.18 4.20
CA VAL A 179 -19.61 -4.52 3.65
C VAL A 179 -19.35 -5.67 4.63
N TRP A 180 -20.11 -5.70 5.73
CA TRP A 180 -20.00 -6.73 6.79
C TRP A 180 -20.13 -8.20 6.33
N THR A 181 -20.65 -8.48 5.13
CA THR A 181 -21.36 -9.77 4.95
C THR A 181 -20.67 -10.85 4.10
N TYR A 182 -19.63 -10.60 3.29
CA TYR A 182 -19.21 -11.65 2.31
C TYR A 182 -17.72 -11.77 1.91
N ILE A 183 -16.79 -11.03 2.50
CA ILE A 183 -15.36 -11.08 2.09
C ILE A 183 -14.49 -11.59 3.26
N PRO A 184 -13.43 -12.41 3.04
CA PRO A 184 -12.68 -13.10 4.10
C PRO A 184 -12.13 -12.18 5.20
N LYS A 185 -11.80 -12.79 6.35
CA LYS A 185 -11.33 -12.22 7.63
C LYS A 185 -10.22 -11.14 7.60
N SER A 186 -9.69 -10.75 6.44
CA SER A 186 -8.56 -9.82 6.26
C SER A 186 -8.93 -8.43 5.72
N ILE A 187 -10.22 -8.08 5.63
CA ILE A 187 -10.64 -6.70 5.32
C ILE A 187 -11.14 -6.04 6.60
N PHE A 188 -10.26 -5.30 7.27
CA PHE A 188 -10.59 -4.63 8.53
C PHE A 188 -11.07 -3.19 8.29
N TRP A 189 -12.30 -2.94 8.77
CA TRP A 189 -13.11 -1.75 8.51
C TRP A 189 -12.55 -0.46 9.11
N LEU A 190 -12.68 0.65 8.39
CA LEU A 190 -12.51 1.99 8.94
C LEU A 190 -13.79 2.41 9.67
N SER A 191 -14.06 1.88 10.85
CA SER A 191 -15.33 2.14 11.54
C SER A 191 -15.13 3.13 12.71
N PRO A 192 -15.61 4.39 12.59
CA PRO A 192 -15.66 5.31 13.74
C PRO A 192 -16.45 4.72 14.92
N ARG A 193 -17.46 3.90 14.64
CA ARG A 193 -18.21 3.17 15.67
C ARG A 193 -17.28 2.23 16.44
N ASP A 194 -16.46 1.44 15.73
CA ASP A 194 -15.57 0.48 16.40
C ASP A 194 -14.43 1.19 17.14
N LEU A 195 -13.94 2.33 16.61
CA LEU A 195 -13.02 3.21 17.33
C LEU A 195 -13.64 3.67 18.67
N VAL A 196 -14.88 4.14 18.66
CA VAL A 196 -15.58 4.59 19.87
C VAL A 196 -15.86 3.43 20.83
N LEU A 197 -16.29 2.27 20.33
CA LEU A 197 -16.55 1.10 21.18
C LEU A 197 -15.28 0.55 21.81
N GLN A 198 -14.17 0.52 21.05
CA GLN A 198 -12.88 0.03 21.51
C GLN A 198 -12.24 0.98 22.53
N PHE A 199 -12.21 2.28 22.25
CA PHE A 199 -11.46 3.24 23.05
C PHE A 199 -12.33 4.05 24.03
N LYS A 200 -13.66 4.03 23.88
CA LYS A 200 -14.62 4.75 24.72
C LYS A 200 -14.21 6.22 24.85
N HIS A 201 -14.14 6.75 26.07
CA HIS A 201 -13.71 8.12 26.34
C HIS A 201 -12.29 8.44 25.83
N LYS A 202 -11.41 7.44 25.65
CA LYS A 202 -10.06 7.66 25.10
C LYS A 202 -10.09 8.02 23.62
N ALA A 203 -11.15 7.70 22.88
CA ALA A 203 -11.33 8.17 21.50
C ALA A 203 -11.34 9.71 21.45
N LEU A 204 -12.01 10.35 22.40
CA LEU A 204 -12.05 11.82 22.51
C LEU A 204 -10.69 12.40 22.90
N LEU A 205 -9.92 11.71 23.74
CA LEU A 205 -8.55 12.14 24.08
C LEU A 205 -7.63 12.08 22.84
N MET A 206 -7.69 11.00 22.06
CA MET A 206 -6.92 10.88 20.83
C MET A 206 -7.32 11.95 19.80
N PHE A 207 -8.63 12.19 19.65
CA PHE A 207 -9.14 13.22 18.74
C PHE A 207 -8.70 14.62 19.18
N LYS A 208 -8.74 14.91 20.50
CA LYS A 208 -8.21 16.15 21.06
C LYS A 208 -6.71 16.30 20.81
N LEU A 209 -5.91 15.25 20.95
CA LEU A 209 -4.47 15.31 20.67
C LEU A 209 -4.18 15.63 19.20
N MET A 210 -4.99 15.06 18.28
CA MET A 210 -4.93 15.37 16.86
C MET A 210 -5.27 16.83 16.57
N LEU A 211 -6.37 17.37 17.13
CA LEU A 211 -6.75 18.77 16.97
C LEU A 211 -5.73 19.76 17.53
N LEU A 212 -4.96 19.35 18.55
CA LEU A 212 -3.89 20.13 19.16
C LEU A 212 -2.53 19.92 18.49
N GLU A 213 -2.49 19.21 17.35
CA GLU A 213 -1.28 18.88 16.58
C GLU A 213 -0.15 18.30 17.46
N ARG A 214 -0.52 17.47 18.43
CA ARG A 214 0.45 16.85 19.35
C ARG A 214 1.20 15.74 18.66
N LYS A 215 2.45 15.54 19.06
CA LYS A 215 3.26 14.38 18.67
C LYS A 215 2.71 13.15 19.40
N VAL A 216 2.05 12.27 18.67
CA VAL A 216 1.46 11.03 19.19
C VAL A 216 2.13 9.84 18.53
N LEU A 217 2.50 8.85 19.34
CA LEU A 217 3.09 7.62 18.89
C LEU A 217 2.10 6.48 19.12
N PHE A 218 1.79 5.74 18.05
CA PHE A 218 0.87 4.61 18.10
C PHE A 218 1.63 3.30 17.94
N PHE A 219 1.31 2.31 18.77
CA PHE A 219 1.89 0.98 18.71
C PHE A 219 0.78 -0.06 18.76
N LYS A 220 0.72 -0.93 17.75
CA LYS A 220 -0.23 -2.04 17.67
C LYS A 220 0.25 -3.02 16.61
N SER A 221 0.03 -4.31 16.86
CA SER A 221 0.20 -5.39 15.90
C SER A 221 -1.09 -6.23 15.90
N PRO A 222 -1.58 -6.74 14.75
CA PRO A 222 -1.08 -6.55 13.38
C PRO A 222 -1.15 -5.09 12.89
N VAL A 223 -0.40 -4.77 11.83
CA VAL A 223 -0.20 -3.39 11.36
C VAL A 223 -1.45 -2.84 10.66
N GLN A 224 -2.24 -3.69 9.99
CA GLN A 224 -3.51 -3.23 9.39
C GLN A 224 -4.42 -2.62 10.44
N HIS A 225 -4.54 -3.25 11.61
CA HIS A 225 -5.36 -2.72 12.70
C HIS A 225 -4.86 -1.36 13.22
N LEU A 226 -3.55 -1.12 13.16
CA LEU A 226 -2.94 0.16 13.50
C LEU A 226 -3.35 1.22 12.47
N CYS A 227 -3.08 0.94 11.19
CA CYS A 227 -3.41 1.83 10.07
C CYS A 227 -4.90 2.18 10.06
N SER A 228 -5.79 1.18 10.22
CA SER A 228 -7.24 1.41 10.25
C SER A 228 -7.68 2.24 11.45
N THR A 229 -7.05 2.07 12.62
CA THR A 229 -7.34 2.90 13.80
C THR A 229 -6.97 4.36 13.54
N ILE A 230 -5.79 4.60 12.95
CA ILE A 230 -5.29 5.94 12.63
C ILE A 230 -6.20 6.61 11.60
N LEU A 231 -6.51 5.93 10.49
CA LEU A 231 -7.41 6.45 9.46
C LEU A 231 -8.83 6.69 9.99
N SER A 232 -9.36 5.83 10.88
CA SER A 232 -10.67 6.04 11.51
C SER A 232 -10.68 7.23 12.48
N LEU A 233 -9.55 7.52 13.13
CA LEU A 233 -9.39 8.70 13.97
C LEU A 233 -9.35 9.97 13.11
N LEU A 234 -8.59 9.94 12.01
CA LEU A 234 -8.48 11.05 11.06
C LEU A 234 -9.82 11.36 10.40
N SER A 235 -10.62 10.34 10.06
CA SER A 235 -11.95 10.53 9.46
C SER A 235 -12.96 11.23 10.37
N LEU A 236 -12.69 11.36 11.67
CA LEU A 236 -13.53 12.17 12.55
C LEU A 236 -13.40 13.67 12.26
N HIS A 237 -12.31 14.10 11.62
CA HIS A 237 -12.15 15.47 11.13
C HIS A 237 -12.67 15.56 9.68
N PRO A 238 -13.70 16.38 9.41
CA PRO A 238 -14.26 16.50 8.07
C PRO A 238 -13.20 16.86 7.03
N GLY A 239 -13.22 16.19 5.88
CA GLY A 239 -12.31 16.44 4.76
C GLY A 239 -10.86 15.99 4.97
N MET A 240 -10.54 15.35 6.10
CA MET A 240 -9.15 15.00 6.43
C MET A 240 -8.61 13.88 5.54
N ILE A 241 -9.41 12.87 5.22
CA ILE A 241 -8.96 11.76 4.36
C ILE A 241 -8.89 12.21 2.91
N GLU A 242 -9.89 12.98 2.46
CA GLU A 242 -10.06 13.42 1.08
C GLU A 242 -9.01 14.46 0.69
N LYS A 243 -8.69 15.40 1.59
CA LYS A 243 -7.85 16.57 1.29
C LYS A 243 -6.75 16.79 2.32
N GLY A 244 -7.00 16.52 3.60
CA GLY A 244 -6.08 16.84 4.69
C GLY A 244 -4.75 16.06 4.66
N LEU A 245 -4.72 14.88 4.03
CA LEU A 245 -3.50 14.07 3.90
C LEU A 245 -2.60 14.47 2.73
N LYS A 246 -2.99 15.47 1.91
CA LYS A 246 -2.23 15.88 0.73
C LYS A 246 -0.80 16.32 1.06
N GLU A 247 -0.57 16.87 2.25
CA GLU A 247 0.74 17.37 2.69
C GLU A 247 1.35 16.54 3.85
N SER A 248 0.88 15.31 4.07
CA SER A 248 1.29 14.48 5.22
C SER A 248 2.74 13.96 5.16
N ALA A 249 3.30 13.77 3.96
CA ALA A 249 4.66 13.26 3.76
C ALA A 249 5.61 14.29 3.10
N CYS A 250 5.23 15.57 3.11
CA CYS A 250 6.05 16.63 2.54
C CYS A 250 7.40 16.75 3.24
N VAL A 251 8.45 16.92 2.43
CA VAL A 251 9.79 17.25 2.92
C VAL A 251 9.78 18.73 3.28
N LYS A 252 10.01 19.05 4.56
CA LYS A 252 10.17 20.43 5.05
C LYS A 252 11.56 20.97 4.76
#